data_AF-A0A921NS97-F1
#
_entry.id   AF-A0A921NS97-F1
#
_cell.length_a   1.000
_cell.length_b   1.000
_cell.length_c   1.000
_cell.angle_alpha   90.00
_cell.angle_beta   90.00
_cell.angle_gamma   90.00
#
_symmetry.space_group_name_H-M   'P 1'
#
loop_
_entity.id
_entity.type
_entity.pdbx_description
1 polymer ?
#
loop_
_entity_poly.entity_id
_entity_poly.type
_entity_poly.pdbx_seq_one_letter_code
_entity_poly.pdbx_strand_id
1 'polypeptide(L)'
;MSAVPIQELPAGLAWLNAPQGSLHDLRGRPVVLAFVNAASAWCVQRLDELAQWLYRNPGRVQVLVVQVPRFDSERQPQRAIKLLRRQGVRFPVLLDADWAAWQRYGITAWPTLMLVDAEGRARERIVGLGGDLDRALLALCEGLPPPLEEDLQLAPELMPEPQLPLSFPSAVAASADRLYVADTGHHRILECNHAGRVLRQFGLGTADLIDGTADLSAFNRPQGLALEREFLYVADTGNHAVRRIALRTGQVDTLCGNGRAGDPVEGQVAAATGCPLHHPLGLAVAGNQLYIACGGDHRIWGYDLGRNELHLRAGTGELGLRDGNVRLAAFAQPTALAAVQHMLYVCDALSSAVRSVQLRTEVVQTLVGQGPWEFGDADGPRGTARLQHPLGIAMSADAPLLWIADSGNGTLRTLRLGGGELATVELPRRLHGPAGLAVAGGAVWIAEADAHGILRYDIASGELGDVPVGE
;
A
#
# COMPACT_ATOMS: atom_id res chain seq x y z
N MET A 1 -24.25 16.38 -23.87
CA MET A 1 -24.12 17.60 -23.02
C MET A 1 -23.15 18.54 -23.74
N SER A 2 -23.42 19.84 -23.82
CA SER A 2 -22.52 20.79 -24.47
C SER A 2 -21.17 20.80 -23.73
N ALA A 3 -20.08 20.59 -24.46
CA ALA A 3 -18.75 20.50 -23.88
C ALA A 3 -18.29 21.89 -23.40
N VAL A 4 -18.11 22.01 -22.09
CA VAL A 4 -17.69 23.25 -21.44
C VAL A 4 -16.15 23.31 -21.45
N PRO A 5 -15.53 24.43 -21.85
CA PRO A 5 -14.09 24.62 -21.70
C PRO A 5 -13.68 24.37 -20.24
N ILE A 6 -12.62 23.58 -20.04
CA ILE A 6 -12.11 23.35 -18.70
C ILE A 6 -11.48 24.63 -18.14
N GLN A 7 -11.67 24.86 -16.84
CA GLN A 7 -10.98 25.94 -16.14
C GLN A 7 -9.49 25.61 -16.01
N GLU A 8 -8.64 26.63 -15.93
CA GLU A 8 -7.19 26.44 -15.77
C GLU A 8 -6.82 25.92 -14.37
N LEU A 9 -5.66 25.28 -14.26
CA LEU A 9 -5.10 24.85 -12.97
C LEU A 9 -4.96 26.04 -12.00
N PRO A 10 -5.24 25.85 -10.70
CA PRO A 10 -4.93 26.87 -9.68
C PRO A 10 -3.43 27.19 -9.66
N ALA A 11 -3.09 28.48 -9.52
CA ALA A 11 -1.70 28.96 -9.55
C ALA A 11 -0.83 28.48 -8.37
N GLY A 12 -1.44 27.90 -7.33
CA GLY A 12 -0.74 27.42 -6.12
C GLY A 12 -0.40 25.93 -6.11
N LEU A 13 -0.69 25.18 -7.18
CA LEU A 13 -0.34 23.76 -7.23
C LEU A 13 1.17 23.56 -7.39
N ALA A 14 1.75 22.66 -6.59
CA ALA A 14 3.16 22.32 -6.69
C ALA A 14 3.36 21.17 -7.68
N TRP A 15 4.19 21.37 -8.71
CA TRP A 15 4.61 20.31 -9.62
C TRP A 15 5.76 19.52 -8.97
N LEU A 16 5.60 18.21 -8.80
CA LEU A 16 6.52 17.40 -7.99
C LEU A 16 7.66 16.77 -8.79
N ASN A 17 7.37 16.28 -10.00
CA ASN A 17 8.31 15.51 -10.84
C ASN A 17 8.28 15.90 -12.33
N ALA A 18 7.66 17.04 -12.65
CA ALA A 18 7.54 17.58 -13.99
C ALA A 18 7.69 19.11 -13.97
N PRO A 19 8.11 19.74 -15.08
CA PRO A 19 8.20 21.19 -15.15
C PRO A 19 6.82 21.83 -14.96
N GLN A 20 6.81 23.07 -14.45
CA GLN A 20 5.57 23.83 -14.33
C GLN A 20 4.95 24.07 -15.72
N GLY A 21 3.65 23.87 -15.83
CA GLY A 21 2.88 24.11 -17.06
C GLY A 21 1.42 24.46 -16.78
N SER A 22 0.62 24.54 -17.84
CA SER A 22 -0.82 24.81 -17.81
C SER A 22 -1.62 23.80 -18.66
N LEU A 23 -2.93 23.72 -18.45
CA LEU A 23 -3.81 22.92 -19.33
C LEU A 23 -3.88 23.51 -20.73
N HIS A 24 -3.68 24.82 -20.87
CA HIS A 24 -3.55 25.46 -22.17
C HIS A 24 -2.38 24.88 -22.98
N ASP A 25 -1.22 24.67 -22.34
CA ASP A 25 -0.02 24.13 -22.99
C ASP A 25 -0.21 22.67 -23.42
N LEU A 26 -1.15 21.95 -22.80
CA LEU A 26 -1.45 20.55 -23.09
C LEU A 26 -2.52 20.35 -24.17
N ARG A 27 -3.04 21.44 -24.77
CA ARG A 27 -3.99 21.36 -25.90
C ARG A 27 -3.36 20.72 -27.14
N GLY A 28 -4.21 20.25 -28.03
CA GLY A 28 -3.84 19.46 -29.20
C GLY A 28 -3.85 17.95 -28.93
N ARG A 29 -3.92 17.54 -27.66
CA ARG A 29 -4.01 16.14 -27.24
C ARG A 29 -4.97 15.97 -26.07
N PRO A 30 -5.66 14.82 -25.95
CA PRO A 30 -6.49 14.57 -24.79
C PRO A 30 -5.67 14.50 -23.50
N VAL A 31 -6.28 14.94 -22.41
CA VAL A 31 -5.70 14.95 -21.07
C VAL A 31 -6.62 14.23 -20.10
N VAL A 32 -6.04 13.38 -19.26
CA VAL A 32 -6.69 12.78 -18.10
C VAL A 32 -6.13 13.46 -16.85
N LEU A 33 -7.00 14.16 -16.13
CA LEU A 33 -6.68 14.65 -14.78
C LEU A 33 -7.12 13.60 -13.76
N ALA A 34 -6.16 12.92 -13.14
CA ALA A 34 -6.40 11.87 -12.17
C ALA A 34 -6.31 12.42 -10.74
N PHE A 35 -7.46 12.72 -10.14
CA PHE A 35 -7.55 13.14 -8.73
C PHE A 35 -7.45 11.92 -7.83
N VAL A 36 -6.36 11.83 -7.08
CA VAL A 36 -6.01 10.65 -6.29
C VAL A 36 -5.56 11.03 -4.89
N ASN A 37 -5.57 10.04 -4.01
CA ASN A 37 -4.87 10.07 -2.74
C ASN A 37 -3.94 8.86 -2.68
N ALA A 38 -2.63 9.08 -2.57
CA ALA A 38 -1.60 8.05 -2.62
C ALA A 38 -1.70 6.96 -1.53
N ALA A 39 -2.40 7.23 -0.42
CA ALA A 39 -2.66 6.23 0.61
C ALA A 39 -3.82 5.27 0.25
N SER A 40 -4.64 5.58 -0.75
CA SER A 40 -5.85 4.80 -1.09
C SER A 40 -5.58 3.64 -2.05
N ALA A 41 -5.96 2.41 -1.65
CA ALA A 41 -5.89 1.22 -2.50
C ALA A 41 -6.69 1.36 -3.81
N TRP A 42 -7.85 2.04 -3.78
CA TRP A 42 -8.65 2.34 -4.98
C TRP A 42 -7.91 3.26 -5.95
N CYS A 43 -7.19 4.26 -5.42
CA CYS A 43 -6.40 5.16 -6.25
C CYS A 43 -5.25 4.44 -6.92
N VAL A 44 -4.55 3.57 -6.18
CA VAL A 44 -3.48 2.73 -6.74
C VAL A 44 -4.03 1.87 -7.87
N GLN A 45 -5.14 1.16 -7.65
CA GLN A 45 -5.74 0.34 -8.70
C GLN A 45 -6.14 1.16 -9.93
N ARG A 46 -6.77 2.32 -9.76
CA ARG A 46 -7.18 3.13 -10.91
C ARG A 46 -5.97 3.64 -11.72
N LEU A 47 -4.88 3.98 -11.04
CA LEU A 47 -3.64 4.39 -11.71
C LEU A 47 -2.98 3.22 -12.43
N ASP A 48 -3.04 2.01 -11.87
CA ASP A 48 -2.54 0.80 -12.53
C ASP A 48 -3.35 0.48 -13.80
N GLU A 49 -4.69 0.55 -13.74
CA GLU A 49 -5.57 0.38 -14.90
C GLU A 49 -5.25 1.40 -16.00
N LEU A 50 -5.03 2.67 -15.62
CA LEU A 50 -4.65 3.73 -16.54
C LEU A 50 -3.27 3.49 -17.17
N ALA A 51 -2.29 3.05 -16.36
CA ALA A 51 -0.96 2.70 -16.85
C ALA A 51 -0.99 1.52 -17.83
N GLN A 52 -1.78 0.49 -17.55
CA GLN A 52 -1.98 -0.65 -18.45
C GLN A 52 -2.66 -0.25 -19.75
N TRP A 53 -3.62 0.69 -19.70
CA TRP A 53 -4.23 1.23 -20.92
C TRP A 53 -3.22 1.99 -21.77
N LEU A 54 -2.40 2.85 -21.15
CA LEU A 54 -1.36 3.62 -21.83
C LEU A 54 -0.26 2.73 -22.43
N TYR A 55 0.10 1.63 -21.76
CA TYR A 55 1.03 0.64 -22.30
C TYR A 55 0.51 0.05 -23.63
N ARG A 56 -0.81 -0.20 -23.72
CA ARG A 56 -1.47 -0.68 -24.94
C ARG A 56 -1.72 0.42 -25.98
N ASN A 57 -1.74 1.69 -25.55
CA ASN A 57 -2.13 2.86 -26.35
C ASN A 57 -1.13 4.02 -26.14
N PRO A 58 0.16 3.83 -26.44
CA PRO A 58 1.19 4.80 -26.11
C PRO A 58 0.93 6.13 -26.83
N GLY A 59 1.12 7.24 -26.11
CA GLY A 59 0.95 8.60 -26.64
C GLY A 59 -0.48 9.03 -26.94
N ARG A 60 -1.50 8.17 -26.79
CA ARG A 60 -2.90 8.51 -27.16
C ARG A 60 -3.54 9.53 -26.23
N VAL A 61 -3.18 9.52 -24.94
CA VAL A 61 -3.61 10.54 -23.97
C VAL A 61 -2.43 10.98 -23.10
N GLN A 62 -2.50 12.21 -22.61
CA GLN A 62 -1.61 12.73 -21.57
C GLN A 62 -2.25 12.51 -20.20
N VAL A 63 -1.46 12.26 -19.17
CA VAL A 63 -1.94 12.08 -17.80
C VAL A 63 -1.27 13.10 -16.89
N LEU A 64 -2.09 13.81 -16.11
CA LEU A 64 -1.65 14.57 -14.95
C LEU A 64 -2.28 13.96 -13.71
N VAL A 65 -1.44 13.52 -12.77
CA VAL A 65 -1.90 13.05 -11.46
C VAL A 65 -2.02 14.26 -10.54
N VAL A 66 -3.20 14.47 -9.98
CA VAL A 66 -3.46 15.49 -8.95
C VAL A 66 -3.57 14.78 -7.61
N GLN A 67 -2.48 14.79 -6.86
CA GLN A 67 -2.43 14.25 -5.50
C GLN A 67 -3.12 15.21 -4.54
N VAL A 68 -4.20 14.74 -3.93
CA VAL A 68 -4.98 15.50 -2.95
C VAL A 68 -4.80 14.83 -1.58
N PRO A 69 -4.14 15.51 -0.63
CA PRO A 69 -3.87 14.96 0.70
C PRO A 69 -5.13 14.65 1.49
N ARG A 70 -5.14 13.49 2.14
CA ARG A 70 -6.04 13.16 3.26
C ARG A 70 -5.37 13.48 4.58
N PHE A 71 -4.09 13.14 4.71
CA PHE A 71 -3.31 13.28 5.94
C PHE A 71 -2.39 14.51 5.88
N ASP A 72 -2.04 15.09 7.04
CA ASP A 72 -1.17 16.27 7.08
C ASP A 72 0.23 16.00 6.51
N SER A 73 0.77 14.79 6.75
CA SER A 73 2.07 14.39 6.18
C SER A 73 2.09 14.36 4.65
N GLU A 74 0.94 14.13 4.00
CA GLU A 74 0.83 14.10 2.55
C GLU A 74 0.83 15.49 1.92
N ARG A 75 0.68 16.56 2.72
CA ARG A 75 0.82 17.95 2.25
C ARG A 75 2.28 18.34 2.01
N GLN A 76 3.23 17.52 2.46
CA GLN A 76 4.65 17.72 2.22
C GLN A 76 5.05 17.16 0.83
N PRO A 77 5.64 17.97 -0.07
CA PRO A 77 5.99 17.54 -1.43
C PRO A 77 6.81 16.26 -1.51
N GLN A 78 7.84 16.12 -0.66
CA GLN A 78 8.74 14.95 -0.64
C GLN A 78 7.99 13.67 -0.24
N ARG A 79 7.11 13.75 0.75
CA ARG A 79 6.29 12.62 1.21
C ARG A 79 5.26 12.22 0.14
N ALA A 80 4.59 13.21 -0.44
CA ALA A 80 3.58 13.00 -1.47
C ALA A 80 4.13 12.22 -2.67
N ILE A 81 5.29 12.63 -3.20
CA ILE A 81 5.89 11.96 -4.37
C ILE A 81 6.41 10.57 -4.03
N LYS A 82 7.01 10.36 -2.84
CA LYS A 82 7.48 9.04 -2.38
C LYS A 82 6.33 8.04 -2.27
N LEU A 83 5.19 8.46 -1.70
CA LEU A 83 4.00 7.61 -1.59
C LEU A 83 3.48 7.14 -2.95
N LEU A 84 3.51 8.00 -3.98
CA LEU A 84 3.11 7.67 -5.34
C LEU A 84 4.14 6.77 -6.04
N ARG A 85 5.42 7.08 -5.91
CA ARG A 85 6.52 6.31 -6.54
C ARG A 85 6.63 4.89 -6.02
N ARG A 86 6.38 4.67 -4.73
CA ARG A 86 6.24 3.33 -4.15
C ARG A 86 5.18 2.48 -4.86
N GLN A 87 4.16 3.12 -5.43
CA GLN A 87 3.10 2.47 -6.21
C GLN A 87 3.44 2.39 -7.70
N GLY A 88 4.67 2.72 -8.12
CA GLY A 88 5.06 2.67 -9.54
C GLY A 88 4.59 3.84 -10.39
N VAL A 89 4.03 4.90 -9.77
CA VAL A 89 3.55 6.08 -10.51
C VAL A 89 4.75 6.86 -11.07
N ARG A 90 4.77 7.03 -12.39
CA ARG A 90 5.76 7.85 -13.12
C ARG A 90 5.14 9.00 -13.93
N PHE A 91 3.83 9.19 -13.83
CA PHE A 91 3.15 10.31 -14.46
C PHE A 91 3.61 11.65 -13.87
N PRO A 92 3.49 12.76 -14.60
CA PRO A 92 3.55 14.10 -14.02
C PRO A 92 2.56 14.25 -12.85
N VAL A 93 3.06 14.74 -11.72
CA VAL A 93 2.28 14.88 -10.48
C VAL A 93 2.21 16.35 -10.07
N LEU A 94 0.99 16.80 -9.77
CA LEU A 94 0.68 18.02 -9.05
C LEU A 94 0.23 17.68 -7.63
N LEU A 95 0.67 18.46 -6.66
CA LEU A 95 0.18 18.42 -5.29
C LEU A 95 -0.84 19.54 -5.06
N ASP A 96 -2.07 19.14 -4.77
CA ASP A 96 -3.17 20.03 -4.38
C ASP A 96 -3.34 20.02 -2.85
N ALA A 97 -2.34 20.58 -2.16
CA ALA A 97 -2.24 20.51 -0.70
C ALA A 97 -3.42 21.15 0.05
N ASP A 98 -4.09 22.11 -0.59
CA ASP A 98 -5.19 22.90 -0.03
C ASP A 98 -6.54 22.62 -0.71
N TRP A 99 -6.61 21.57 -1.53
CA TRP A 99 -7.83 21.11 -2.21
C TRP A 99 -8.44 22.18 -3.15
N ALA A 100 -7.60 23.07 -3.67
CA ALA A 100 -8.03 24.16 -4.54
C ALA A 100 -8.50 23.63 -5.90
N ALA A 101 -7.79 22.68 -6.49
CA ALA A 101 -8.20 22.04 -7.73
C ALA A 101 -9.41 21.14 -7.49
N TRP A 102 -9.38 20.35 -6.41
CA TRP A 102 -10.51 19.52 -5.99
C TRP A 102 -11.83 20.31 -5.94
N GLN A 103 -11.83 21.46 -5.27
CA GLN A 103 -13.01 22.34 -5.17
C GLN A 103 -13.37 22.97 -6.52
N ARG A 104 -12.38 23.51 -7.25
CA ARG A 104 -12.59 24.17 -8.55
C ARG A 104 -13.28 23.25 -9.56
N TYR A 105 -12.87 21.99 -9.59
CA TYR A 105 -13.39 20.99 -10.53
C TYR A 105 -14.58 20.20 -9.99
N GLY A 106 -15.07 20.54 -8.78
CA GLY A 106 -16.24 19.90 -8.17
C GLY A 106 -16.05 18.39 -7.95
N ILE A 107 -14.85 17.98 -7.54
CA ILE A 107 -14.53 16.59 -7.23
C ILE A 107 -15.11 16.25 -5.85
N THR A 108 -15.63 15.03 -5.69
CA THR A 108 -16.31 14.61 -4.46
C THR A 108 -15.80 13.29 -3.89
N ALA A 109 -15.00 12.54 -4.65
CA ALA A 109 -14.50 11.23 -4.23
C ALA A 109 -13.17 10.88 -4.89
N TRP A 110 -12.37 10.10 -4.18
CA TRP A 110 -11.17 9.47 -4.71
C TRP A 110 -11.46 8.03 -5.15
N PRO A 111 -10.77 7.53 -6.18
CA PRO A 111 -10.17 8.32 -7.27
C PRO A 111 -11.27 8.96 -8.14
N THR A 112 -10.93 10.04 -8.84
CA THR A 112 -11.76 10.56 -9.93
C THR A 112 -10.90 10.90 -11.13
N LEU A 113 -11.25 10.40 -12.31
CA LEU A 113 -10.64 10.80 -13.57
C LEU A 113 -11.54 11.82 -14.28
N MET A 114 -10.98 12.98 -14.61
CA MET A 114 -11.62 13.96 -15.47
C MET A 114 -11.00 13.87 -16.87
N LEU A 115 -11.85 13.56 -17.86
CA LEU A 115 -11.45 13.38 -19.26
C LEU A 115 -11.63 14.69 -20.02
N VAL A 116 -10.54 15.20 -20.58
CA VAL A 116 -10.48 16.47 -21.30
C VAL A 116 -10.04 16.19 -22.74
N ASP A 117 -10.78 16.73 -23.70
CA ASP A 117 -10.43 16.56 -25.12
C ASP A 117 -9.23 17.42 -25.56
N ALA A 118 -8.82 17.25 -26.82
CA ALA A 118 -7.70 17.98 -27.41
C ALA A 118 -7.94 19.50 -27.51
N GLU A 119 -9.18 19.99 -27.46
CA GLU A 119 -9.49 21.42 -27.46
C GLU A 119 -9.56 22.00 -26.04
N GLY A 120 -9.35 21.19 -25.00
CA GLY A 120 -9.43 21.61 -23.61
C GLY A 120 -10.87 21.70 -23.09
N ARG A 121 -11.78 20.85 -23.54
CA ARG A 121 -13.16 20.77 -23.03
C ARG A 121 -13.35 19.51 -22.20
N ALA A 122 -13.99 19.64 -21.05
CA ALA A 122 -14.33 18.50 -20.21
C ALA A 122 -15.43 17.66 -20.89
N ARG A 123 -15.20 16.34 -21.00
CA ARG A 123 -16.11 15.41 -21.68
C ARG A 123 -16.83 14.47 -20.74
N GLU A 124 -16.08 13.81 -19.87
CA GLU A 124 -16.61 12.80 -18.97
C GLU A 124 -15.83 12.79 -17.65
N ARG A 125 -16.49 12.32 -16.59
CA ARG A 125 -15.89 12.10 -15.28
C ARG A 125 -16.15 10.67 -14.85
N ILE A 126 -15.10 9.95 -14.53
CA ILE A 126 -15.16 8.58 -14.00
C ILE A 126 -14.85 8.63 -12.51
N VAL A 127 -15.79 8.20 -11.68
CA VAL A 127 -15.66 8.25 -10.21
C VAL A 127 -15.45 6.85 -9.64
N GLY A 128 -14.49 6.71 -8.73
CA GLY A 128 -14.15 5.44 -8.08
C GLY A 128 -13.55 4.43 -9.05
N LEU A 129 -13.82 3.15 -8.80
CA LEU A 129 -13.46 2.01 -9.67
C LEU A 129 -14.59 1.61 -10.64
N GLY A 130 -15.71 2.34 -10.64
CA GLY A 130 -16.81 2.08 -11.58
C GLY A 130 -16.55 2.64 -12.99
N GLY A 131 -17.42 2.29 -13.93
CA GLY A 131 -17.36 2.77 -15.32
C GLY A 131 -16.37 2.01 -16.21
N ASP A 132 -16.62 2.05 -17.51
CA ASP A 132 -15.77 1.40 -18.53
C ASP A 132 -14.66 2.36 -18.96
N LEU A 133 -13.50 2.24 -18.31
CA LEU A 133 -12.33 3.08 -18.56
C LEU A 133 -11.84 2.95 -20.01
N ASP A 134 -11.72 1.72 -20.51
CA ASP A 134 -11.22 1.44 -21.86
C ASP A 134 -12.12 2.13 -22.90
N ARG A 135 -13.45 1.98 -22.78
CA ARG A 135 -14.41 2.65 -23.67
C ARG A 135 -14.32 4.17 -23.61
N ALA A 136 -14.24 4.74 -22.40
CA ALA A 136 -14.22 6.19 -22.22
C ALA A 136 -12.94 6.82 -22.81
N LEU A 137 -11.78 6.19 -22.59
CA LEU A 137 -10.51 6.65 -23.16
C LEU A 137 -10.46 6.48 -24.69
N LEU A 138 -11.02 5.39 -25.23
CA LEU A 138 -11.14 5.20 -26.68
C LEU A 138 -12.03 6.27 -27.31
N ALA A 139 -13.18 6.56 -26.72
CA ALA A 139 -14.09 7.61 -27.19
C ALA A 139 -13.43 9.00 -27.14
N LEU A 140 -12.61 9.26 -26.12
CA LEU A 140 -11.85 10.52 -26.01
C LEU A 140 -10.82 10.69 -27.15
N CYS A 141 -10.33 9.59 -27.71
CA CYS A 141 -9.35 9.57 -28.79
C CYS A 141 -9.96 9.45 -30.20
N GLU A 142 -11.29 9.38 -30.30
CA GLU A 142 -11.98 9.15 -31.58
C GLU A 142 -11.79 10.33 -32.53
N GLY A 143 -11.46 10.05 -33.79
CA GLY A 143 -11.25 11.08 -34.82
C GLY A 143 -9.92 11.86 -34.72
N LEU A 144 -9.09 11.59 -33.71
CA LEU A 144 -7.77 12.21 -33.58
C LEU A 144 -6.70 11.48 -34.40
N PRO A 145 -5.72 12.21 -34.96
CA PRO A 145 -4.59 11.60 -35.64
C PRO A 145 -3.81 10.66 -34.72
N PRO A 146 -3.02 9.72 -35.28
CA PRO A 146 -2.10 8.92 -34.49
C PRO A 146 -1.07 9.82 -33.78
N PRO A 147 -0.56 9.41 -32.60
CA PRO A 147 0.46 10.14 -31.87
C PRO A 147 1.75 10.26 -32.69
N LEU A 148 2.46 11.38 -32.53
CA LEU A 148 3.77 11.61 -33.13
C LEU A 148 4.86 10.84 -32.37
N GLU A 149 6.06 10.73 -32.94
CA GLU A 149 7.18 10.03 -32.30
C GLU A 149 7.56 10.65 -30.94
N GLU A 150 7.49 11.98 -30.84
CA GLU A 150 7.69 12.74 -29.61
C GLU A 150 6.65 12.40 -28.53
N ASP A 151 5.43 12.04 -28.92
CA ASP A 151 4.34 11.67 -28.00
C ASP A 151 4.51 10.28 -27.38
N LEU A 152 5.34 9.44 -28.00
CA LEU A 152 5.67 8.10 -27.52
C LEU A 152 6.76 8.15 -26.45
N GLN A 153 7.53 9.25 -26.39
CA GLN A 153 8.57 9.44 -25.40
C GLN A 153 7.94 9.91 -24.08
N LEU A 154 8.24 9.20 -23.00
CA LEU A 154 7.92 9.69 -21.67
C LEU A 154 8.76 10.93 -21.37
N ALA A 155 8.13 11.99 -20.89
CA ALA A 155 8.84 13.16 -20.42
C ALA A 155 9.87 12.75 -19.35
N PRO A 156 11.11 13.27 -19.39
CA PRO A 156 12.12 12.93 -18.40
C PRO A 156 11.64 13.36 -17.01
N GLU A 157 11.67 12.41 -16.07
CA GLU A 157 11.25 12.65 -14.69
C GLU A 157 12.22 13.62 -14.01
N LEU A 158 11.69 14.68 -13.37
CA LEU A 158 12.50 15.52 -12.51
C LEU A 158 12.79 14.78 -11.20
N MET A 159 14.06 14.71 -10.81
CA MET A 159 14.54 14.09 -9.57
C MET A 159 14.14 12.61 -9.43
N PRO A 160 14.59 11.71 -10.33
CA PRO A 160 14.28 10.29 -10.23
C PRO A 160 14.83 9.68 -8.93
N GLU A 161 14.24 8.56 -8.50
CA GLU A 161 14.74 7.81 -7.35
C GLU A 161 16.15 7.26 -7.61
N PRO A 162 17.03 7.24 -6.60
CA PRO A 162 18.35 6.68 -6.74
C PRO A 162 18.27 5.16 -6.97
N GLN A 163 19.25 4.63 -7.71
CA GLN A 163 19.43 3.18 -7.84
C GLN A 163 20.23 2.67 -6.65
N LEU A 164 19.52 2.12 -5.66
CA LEU A 164 20.09 1.58 -4.42
C LEU A 164 19.87 0.06 -4.34
N PRO A 165 20.57 -0.66 -3.44
CA PRO A 165 20.34 -2.10 -3.26
C PRO A 165 18.89 -2.45 -2.91
N LEU A 166 18.19 -1.59 -2.18
CA LEU A 166 16.76 -1.69 -1.89
C LEU A 166 15.99 -0.56 -2.57
N SER A 167 14.71 -0.79 -2.85
CA SER A 167 13.79 0.18 -3.38
C SER A 167 12.44 0.07 -2.70
N PHE A 168 12.09 1.07 -1.89
CA PHE A 168 10.83 1.12 -1.13
C PHE A 168 10.48 -0.16 -0.36
N PRO A 169 11.39 -0.72 0.48
CA PRO A 169 11.07 -1.92 1.23
C PRO A 169 9.87 -1.67 2.14
N SER A 170 8.78 -2.41 1.95
CA SER A 170 7.53 -2.13 2.68
C SER A 170 7.26 -3.08 3.84
N ALA A 171 7.92 -4.23 3.89
CA ALA A 171 7.82 -5.14 5.01
C ALA A 171 9.12 -5.87 5.31
N VAL A 172 9.20 -6.32 6.55
CA VAL A 172 10.28 -7.12 7.08
C VAL A 172 9.68 -8.23 7.94
N ALA A 173 10.22 -9.43 7.86
CA ALA A 173 9.97 -10.54 8.77
C ALA A 173 11.32 -11.05 9.31
N ALA A 174 11.35 -11.55 10.54
CA ALA A 174 12.61 -11.95 11.16
C ALA A 174 12.47 -13.28 11.91
N SER A 175 13.48 -14.13 11.78
CA SER A 175 13.71 -15.27 12.67
C SER A 175 14.81 -14.94 13.68
N ALA A 176 15.24 -15.94 14.46
CA ALA A 176 16.38 -15.80 15.37
C ALA A 176 17.69 -15.42 14.65
N ASP A 177 17.86 -15.73 13.37
CA ASP A 177 19.12 -15.63 12.63
C ASP A 177 18.99 -15.11 11.18
N ARG A 178 17.76 -14.87 10.72
CA ARG A 178 17.45 -14.39 9.36
C ARG A 178 16.53 -13.20 9.40
N LEU A 179 16.65 -12.41 8.33
CA LEU A 179 15.79 -11.31 7.98
C LEU A 179 15.22 -11.58 6.59
N TYR A 180 13.93 -11.35 6.40
CA TYR A 180 13.27 -11.39 5.11
C TYR A 180 12.72 -10.01 4.80
N VAL A 181 13.05 -9.48 3.62
CA VAL A 181 12.69 -8.12 3.21
C VAL A 181 11.84 -8.19 1.95
N ALA A 182 10.66 -7.56 1.98
CA ALA A 182 9.89 -7.29 0.77
C ALA A 182 10.46 -6.03 0.11
N ASP A 183 11.30 -6.22 -0.91
CA ASP A 183 11.93 -5.15 -1.68
C ASP A 183 10.95 -4.70 -2.78
N THR A 184 9.91 -4.00 -2.35
CA THR A 184 8.67 -3.76 -3.10
C THR A 184 8.89 -3.08 -4.45
N GLY A 185 9.75 -2.07 -4.49
CA GLY A 185 10.08 -1.32 -5.70
C GLY A 185 10.96 -2.09 -6.69
N HIS A 186 11.59 -3.19 -6.26
CA HIS A 186 12.28 -4.13 -7.12
C HIS A 186 11.50 -5.43 -7.35
N HIS A 187 10.23 -5.51 -6.94
CA HIS A 187 9.35 -6.66 -7.18
C HIS A 187 9.96 -8.02 -6.77
N ARG A 188 10.65 -8.07 -5.62
CA ARG A 188 11.35 -9.27 -5.14
C ARG A 188 11.32 -9.39 -3.62
N ILE A 189 11.64 -10.59 -3.12
CA ILE A 189 11.87 -10.86 -1.69
C ILE A 189 13.34 -11.22 -1.48
N LEU A 190 13.96 -10.65 -0.46
CA LEU A 190 15.34 -10.94 -0.08
C LEU A 190 15.38 -11.71 1.24
N GLU A 191 16.21 -12.75 1.31
CA GLU A 191 16.65 -13.34 2.58
C GLU A 191 18.05 -12.84 2.89
N CYS A 192 18.21 -12.28 4.09
CA CYS A 192 19.45 -11.74 4.59
C CYS A 192 19.80 -12.37 5.95
N ASN A 193 21.06 -12.28 6.34
CA ASN A 193 21.39 -12.38 7.77
C ASN A 193 21.09 -11.04 8.48
N HIS A 194 21.20 -11.02 9.81
CA HIS A 194 20.97 -9.82 10.62
C HIS A 194 22.02 -8.70 10.43
N ALA A 195 23.12 -8.96 9.72
CA ALA A 195 24.11 -7.96 9.35
C ALA A 195 23.84 -7.31 7.98
N GLY A 196 22.74 -7.68 7.29
CA GLY A 196 22.38 -7.14 5.98
C GLY A 196 22.95 -7.90 4.78
N ARG A 197 23.78 -8.93 4.98
CA ARG A 197 24.28 -9.74 3.86
C ARG A 197 23.13 -10.52 3.24
N VAL A 198 22.87 -10.26 1.96
CA VAL A 198 21.91 -11.02 1.14
C VAL A 198 22.43 -12.44 0.95
N LEU A 199 21.60 -13.42 1.31
CA LEU A 199 21.88 -14.85 1.18
C LEU A 199 21.17 -15.45 -0.03
N ARG A 200 19.91 -15.04 -0.24
CA ARG A 200 19.08 -15.47 -1.38
C ARG A 200 18.14 -14.36 -1.81
N GLN A 201 17.74 -14.42 -3.08
CA GLN A 201 16.69 -13.61 -3.68
C GLN A 201 15.62 -14.54 -4.21
N PHE A 202 14.36 -14.18 -4.00
CA PHE A 202 13.20 -14.80 -4.63
C PHE A 202 12.53 -13.78 -5.54
N GLY A 203 12.30 -14.15 -6.79
CA GLY A 203 11.73 -13.26 -7.80
C GLY A 203 12.77 -12.71 -8.76
N LEU A 204 12.43 -12.65 -10.05
CA LEU A 204 13.25 -12.07 -11.11
C LEU A 204 13.41 -10.54 -11.02
N GLY A 205 12.54 -9.88 -10.25
CA GLY A 205 12.47 -8.42 -10.14
C GLY A 205 11.67 -7.72 -11.25
N THR A 206 11.14 -8.49 -12.19
CA THR A 206 10.12 -8.03 -13.15
C THR A 206 8.73 -8.26 -12.56
N ALA A 207 7.86 -7.26 -12.68
CA ALA A 207 6.46 -7.35 -12.24
C ALA A 207 5.68 -8.40 -13.04
N ASP A 208 5.38 -9.55 -12.44
CA ASP A 208 4.56 -10.62 -13.03
C ASP A 208 4.04 -11.58 -11.94
N LEU A 209 3.12 -12.48 -12.27
CA LEU A 209 2.59 -13.53 -11.40
C LEU A 209 3.08 -14.91 -11.89
N ILE A 210 4.33 -15.23 -11.58
CA ILE A 210 4.98 -16.49 -12.01
C ILE A 210 5.41 -17.30 -10.77
N ASP A 211 4.92 -18.53 -10.68
CA ASP A 211 5.36 -19.54 -9.71
C ASP A 211 6.62 -20.27 -10.20
N GLY A 212 7.37 -20.89 -9.29
CA GLY A 212 8.59 -21.62 -9.63
C GLY A 212 9.68 -21.51 -8.58
N THR A 213 10.91 -21.82 -8.96
CA THR A 213 12.08 -21.65 -8.10
C THR A 213 12.39 -20.17 -7.84
N ALA A 214 13.28 -19.91 -6.90
CA ALA A 214 13.66 -18.56 -6.47
C ALA A 214 14.09 -17.66 -7.64
N ASP A 215 14.77 -18.23 -8.64
CA ASP A 215 15.30 -17.57 -9.84
C ASP A 215 14.34 -17.52 -11.03
N LEU A 216 13.18 -18.20 -10.98
CA LEU A 216 12.18 -18.22 -12.06
C LEU A 216 10.86 -17.55 -11.68
N SER A 217 10.57 -17.48 -10.38
CA SER A 217 9.37 -16.82 -9.88
C SER A 217 9.39 -15.31 -10.15
N ALA A 218 8.23 -14.69 -10.08
CA ALA A 218 8.06 -13.24 -10.17
C ALA A 218 7.01 -12.77 -9.16
N PHE A 219 7.16 -11.54 -8.69
CA PHE A 219 6.21 -10.85 -7.83
C PHE A 219 5.86 -9.52 -8.46
N ASN A 220 4.87 -8.80 -7.92
CA ASN A 220 4.53 -7.45 -8.31
C ASN A 220 4.22 -6.61 -7.07
N ARG A 221 5.19 -5.76 -6.67
CA ARG A 221 5.09 -4.89 -5.48
C ARG A 221 4.65 -5.68 -4.24
N PRO A 222 5.39 -6.73 -3.83
CA PRO A 222 5.05 -7.47 -2.62
C PRO A 222 5.12 -6.55 -1.40
N GLN A 223 4.15 -6.67 -0.51
CA GLN A 223 4.11 -5.90 0.73
C GLN A 223 4.19 -6.79 1.98
N GLY A 224 3.08 -7.25 2.52
CA GLY A 224 3.06 -8.01 3.77
C GLY A 224 3.83 -9.33 3.74
N LEU A 225 4.51 -9.64 4.84
CA LEU A 225 5.23 -10.89 5.06
C LEU A 225 4.73 -11.56 6.34
N ALA A 226 4.58 -12.89 6.31
CA ALA A 226 4.36 -13.69 7.52
C ALA A 226 5.24 -14.94 7.49
N LEU A 227 6.03 -15.14 8.53
CA LEU A 227 6.95 -16.26 8.66
C LEU A 227 6.36 -17.30 9.62
N GLU A 228 6.24 -18.55 9.18
CA GLU A 228 5.89 -19.69 10.04
C GLU A 228 6.73 -20.90 9.64
N ARG A 229 7.61 -21.33 10.56
CA ARG A 229 8.45 -22.53 10.40
C ARG A 229 9.27 -22.48 9.10
N GLU A 230 8.97 -23.37 8.15
CA GLU A 230 9.68 -23.54 6.89
C GLU A 230 9.07 -22.69 5.74
N PHE A 231 8.06 -21.86 6.02
CA PHE A 231 7.34 -21.11 5.00
C PHE A 231 7.35 -19.61 5.29
N LEU A 232 7.57 -18.83 4.23
CA LEU A 232 7.33 -17.40 4.20
C LEU A 232 6.13 -17.13 3.30
N TYR A 233 5.08 -16.54 3.85
CA TYR A 233 3.92 -16.09 3.11
C TYR A 233 4.09 -14.63 2.70
N VAL A 234 3.68 -14.30 1.48
CA VAL A 234 3.88 -13.00 0.86
C VAL A 234 2.55 -12.48 0.35
N ALA A 235 2.14 -11.28 0.77
CA ALA A 235 1.08 -10.54 0.13
C ALA A 235 1.67 -9.88 -1.11
N ASP A 236 1.41 -10.50 -2.26
CA ASP A 236 1.88 -10.05 -3.57
C ASP A 236 0.88 -9.03 -4.12
N THR A 237 0.93 -7.85 -3.53
CA THR A 237 -0.15 -6.86 -3.55
C THR A 237 -0.54 -6.42 -4.96
N GLY A 238 0.44 -6.13 -5.82
CA GLY A 238 0.20 -5.71 -7.20
C GLY A 238 -0.34 -6.84 -8.09
N ASN A 239 -0.18 -8.10 -7.69
CA ASN A 239 -0.80 -9.25 -8.35
C ASN A 239 -2.12 -9.66 -7.71
N HIS A 240 -2.60 -8.95 -6.68
CA HIS A 240 -3.81 -9.32 -5.97
C HIS A 240 -3.77 -10.78 -5.50
N ALA A 241 -2.62 -11.22 -4.97
CA ALA A 241 -2.38 -12.61 -4.65
C ALA A 241 -1.66 -12.81 -3.31
N VAL A 242 -1.81 -14.00 -2.75
CA VAL A 242 -1.01 -14.49 -1.61
C VAL A 242 -0.14 -15.63 -2.09
N ARG A 243 1.16 -15.47 -1.91
CA ARG A 243 2.21 -16.40 -2.35
C ARG A 243 2.82 -17.09 -1.14
N ARG A 244 3.41 -18.25 -1.35
CA ARG A 244 4.13 -19.03 -0.33
C ARG A 244 5.50 -19.40 -0.86
N ILE A 245 6.53 -19.12 -0.08
CA ILE A 245 7.91 -19.51 -0.34
C ILE A 245 8.27 -20.64 0.63
N ALA A 246 8.60 -21.81 0.10
CA ALA A 246 9.19 -22.91 0.86
C ALA A 246 10.67 -22.61 1.10
N LEU A 247 11.04 -22.20 2.32
CA LEU A 247 12.37 -21.69 2.63
C LEU A 247 13.48 -22.71 2.41
N ARG A 248 13.20 -24.01 2.55
CA ARG A 248 14.19 -25.05 2.31
C ARG A 248 14.59 -25.18 0.85
N THR A 249 13.61 -25.14 -0.06
CA THR A 249 13.83 -25.40 -1.50
C THR A 249 13.90 -24.12 -2.34
N GLY A 250 13.35 -23.02 -1.82
CA GLY A 250 13.13 -21.78 -2.55
C GLY A 250 11.98 -21.84 -3.56
N GLN A 251 11.13 -22.86 -3.49
CA GLN A 251 9.93 -22.96 -4.32
C GLN A 251 8.91 -21.90 -3.91
N VAL A 252 8.37 -21.18 -4.89
CA VAL A 252 7.34 -20.16 -4.76
C VAL A 252 6.06 -20.66 -5.44
N ASP A 253 4.97 -20.71 -4.68
CA ASP A 253 3.64 -21.12 -5.16
C ASP A 253 2.60 -20.04 -4.85
N THR A 254 1.56 -19.94 -5.67
CA THR A 254 0.38 -19.11 -5.40
C THR A 254 -0.65 -19.91 -4.58
N LEU A 255 -1.09 -19.37 -3.43
CA LEU A 255 -2.13 -19.98 -2.60
C LEU A 255 -3.53 -19.57 -3.03
N CYS A 256 -3.72 -18.27 -3.26
CA CYS A 256 -4.95 -17.66 -3.74
C CYS A 256 -4.64 -16.31 -4.41
N GLY A 257 -5.57 -15.85 -5.26
CA GLY A 257 -5.39 -14.69 -6.12
C GLY A 257 -5.16 -15.08 -7.58
N ASN A 258 -5.67 -14.26 -8.50
CA ASN A 258 -5.68 -14.55 -9.93
C ASN A 258 -4.97 -13.49 -10.79
N GLY A 259 -4.19 -12.60 -10.18
CA GLY A 259 -3.51 -11.51 -10.89
C GLY A 259 -4.35 -10.25 -11.05
N ARG A 260 -5.61 -10.24 -10.62
CA ARG A 260 -6.55 -9.12 -10.83
C ARG A 260 -7.34 -8.80 -9.57
N ALA A 261 -7.68 -7.52 -9.41
CA ALA A 261 -8.61 -7.10 -8.37
C ALA A 261 -9.96 -7.78 -8.55
N GLY A 262 -10.53 -8.30 -7.46
CA GLY A 262 -11.89 -8.82 -7.45
C GLY A 262 -12.36 -9.19 -6.05
N ASP A 263 -13.66 -9.45 -5.94
CA ASP A 263 -14.31 -9.78 -4.67
C ASP A 263 -14.02 -11.23 -4.27
N PRO A 264 -13.35 -11.48 -3.13
CA PRO A 264 -13.10 -12.84 -2.68
C PRO A 264 -14.40 -13.55 -2.32
N VAL A 265 -14.43 -14.88 -2.53
CA VAL A 265 -15.58 -15.74 -2.26
C VAL A 265 -15.19 -16.79 -1.24
N GLU A 266 -16.04 -17.00 -0.23
CA GLU A 266 -15.83 -18.03 0.79
C GLU A 266 -15.92 -19.44 0.19
N GLY A 267 -15.06 -20.35 0.63
CA GLY A 267 -15.10 -21.77 0.26
C GLY A 267 -13.74 -22.35 -0.14
N GLN A 268 -13.82 -23.57 -0.67
CA GLN A 268 -12.66 -24.37 -1.07
C GLN A 268 -11.90 -23.71 -2.23
N VAL A 269 -10.60 -23.51 -2.05
CA VAL A 269 -9.69 -23.03 -3.08
C VAL A 269 -9.08 -24.23 -3.81
N ALA A 270 -9.78 -24.69 -4.86
CA ALA A 270 -9.31 -25.79 -5.70
C ALA A 270 -8.13 -25.38 -6.60
N ALA A 271 -8.12 -24.12 -7.04
CA ALA A 271 -7.03 -23.49 -7.77
C ALA A 271 -6.94 -22.02 -7.35
N ALA A 272 -5.72 -21.48 -7.25
CA ALA A 272 -5.50 -20.11 -6.81
C ALA A 272 -6.26 -19.08 -7.68
N THR A 273 -6.34 -19.33 -9.00
CA THR A 273 -7.00 -18.48 -9.99
C THR A 273 -8.52 -18.37 -9.81
N GLY A 274 -9.15 -19.31 -9.10
CA GLY A 274 -10.58 -19.29 -8.77
C GLY A 274 -10.92 -18.43 -7.55
N CYS A 275 -9.92 -17.83 -6.90
CA CYS A 275 -10.07 -17.07 -5.67
C CYS A 275 -9.50 -15.66 -5.86
N PRO A 276 -10.24 -14.72 -6.49
CA PRO A 276 -9.78 -13.34 -6.62
C PRO A 276 -9.57 -12.69 -5.25
N LEU A 277 -8.62 -11.76 -5.17
CA LEU A 277 -8.41 -10.93 -3.99
C LEU A 277 -8.42 -9.45 -4.36
N HIS A 278 -8.61 -8.59 -3.35
CA HIS A 278 -8.57 -7.15 -3.55
C HIS A 278 -7.49 -6.50 -2.69
N HIS A 279 -6.29 -6.37 -3.26
CA HIS A 279 -5.18 -5.60 -2.69
C HIS A 279 -4.77 -6.14 -1.30
N PRO A 280 -4.29 -7.40 -1.21
CA PRO A 280 -3.79 -7.95 0.05
C PRO A 280 -2.55 -7.16 0.49
N LEU A 281 -2.53 -6.66 1.72
CA LEU A 281 -1.48 -5.78 2.25
C LEU A 281 -0.74 -6.40 3.42
N GLY A 282 -1.47 -6.99 4.37
CA GLY A 282 -0.91 -7.52 5.61
C GLY A 282 -1.19 -9.01 5.77
N LEU A 283 -0.23 -9.74 6.33
CA LEU A 283 -0.37 -11.16 6.64
C LEU A 283 -0.03 -11.42 8.11
N ALA A 284 -0.73 -12.36 8.73
CA ALA A 284 -0.32 -12.97 9.98
C ALA A 284 -0.72 -14.43 10.00
N VAL A 285 0.07 -15.26 10.67
CA VAL A 285 -0.15 -16.71 10.74
C VAL A 285 -0.28 -17.12 12.19
N ALA A 286 -1.27 -17.97 12.48
CA ALA A 286 -1.42 -18.58 13.80
C ALA A 286 -2.02 -19.98 13.67
N GLY A 287 -1.25 -21.00 14.08
CA GLY A 287 -1.66 -22.39 13.91
C GLY A 287 -1.82 -22.74 12.43
N ASN A 288 -2.99 -23.23 12.04
CA ASN A 288 -3.29 -23.64 10.66
C ASN A 288 -4.00 -22.53 9.84
N GLN A 289 -3.98 -21.30 10.34
CA GLN A 289 -4.72 -20.18 9.75
C GLN A 289 -3.75 -19.09 9.31
N LEU A 290 -3.87 -18.69 8.04
CA LEU A 290 -3.25 -17.50 7.50
C LEU A 290 -4.31 -16.40 7.41
N TYR A 291 -4.13 -15.32 8.16
CA TYR A 291 -4.96 -14.13 8.11
C TYR A 291 -4.42 -13.14 7.09
N ILE A 292 -5.32 -12.58 6.29
CA ILE A 292 -5.01 -11.69 5.18
C ILE A 292 -5.79 -10.40 5.38
N ALA A 293 -5.09 -9.28 5.52
CA ALA A 293 -5.68 -7.95 5.51
C ALA A 293 -5.76 -7.47 4.06
N CYS A 294 -6.99 -7.35 3.55
CA CYS A 294 -7.26 -6.86 2.21
C CYS A 294 -7.65 -5.38 2.29
N GLY A 295 -6.80 -4.52 1.75
CA GLY A 295 -6.99 -3.08 1.79
C GLY A 295 -8.11 -2.62 0.86
N GLY A 296 -8.28 -3.31 -0.28
CA GLY A 296 -9.19 -2.91 -1.36
C GLY A 296 -10.65 -3.27 -1.12
N ASP A 297 -10.94 -4.26 -0.27
CA ASP A 297 -12.32 -4.61 0.12
C ASP A 297 -12.60 -4.36 1.61
N HIS A 298 -11.64 -3.75 2.33
CA HIS A 298 -11.75 -3.43 3.76
C HIS A 298 -12.07 -4.61 4.68
N ARG A 299 -11.57 -5.81 4.35
CA ARG A 299 -11.85 -7.02 5.11
C ARG A 299 -10.59 -7.72 5.58
N ILE A 300 -10.77 -8.52 6.62
CA ILE A 300 -9.82 -9.53 7.05
C ILE A 300 -10.35 -10.88 6.58
N TRP A 301 -9.55 -11.61 5.83
CA TRP A 301 -9.83 -12.97 5.37
C TRP A 301 -9.00 -13.98 6.15
N GLY A 302 -9.51 -15.19 6.31
CA GLY A 302 -8.78 -16.33 6.83
C GLY A 302 -8.63 -17.39 5.76
N TYR A 303 -7.43 -17.95 5.61
CA TYR A 303 -7.14 -19.08 4.75
C TYR A 303 -6.69 -20.26 5.61
N ASP A 304 -7.46 -21.35 5.58
CA ASP A 304 -7.11 -22.59 6.24
C ASP A 304 -6.04 -23.33 5.43
N LEU A 305 -4.83 -23.43 5.98
CA LEU A 305 -3.66 -24.00 5.29
C LEU A 305 -3.73 -25.52 5.10
N GLY A 306 -4.59 -26.21 5.86
CA GLY A 306 -4.72 -27.67 5.79
C GLY A 306 -5.88 -28.10 4.89
N ARG A 307 -6.95 -27.29 4.87
CA ARG A 307 -8.12 -27.52 4.04
C ARG A 307 -8.07 -26.77 2.72
N ASN A 308 -7.18 -25.79 2.54
CA ASN A 308 -7.17 -24.86 1.41
C ASN A 308 -8.53 -24.18 1.23
N GLU A 309 -9.02 -23.53 2.29
CA GLU A 309 -10.35 -22.92 2.33
C GLU A 309 -10.24 -21.45 2.75
N LEU A 310 -10.82 -20.54 1.96
CA LEU A 310 -10.93 -19.13 2.28
C LEU A 310 -12.25 -18.86 3.00
N HIS A 311 -12.24 -18.06 4.06
CA HIS A 311 -13.45 -17.61 4.74
C HIS A 311 -13.31 -16.16 5.19
N LEU A 312 -14.44 -15.45 5.28
CA LEU A 312 -14.44 -14.08 5.78
C LEU A 312 -14.21 -14.12 7.29
N ARG A 313 -13.15 -13.43 7.74
CA ARG A 313 -12.80 -13.38 9.15
C ARG A 313 -13.44 -12.20 9.87
N ALA A 314 -13.38 -11.02 9.28
CA ALA A 314 -14.03 -9.82 9.80
C ALA A 314 -14.18 -8.73 8.73
N GLY A 315 -15.20 -7.88 8.86
CA GLY A 315 -15.42 -6.72 8.00
C GLY A 315 -16.67 -6.86 7.12
N THR A 316 -17.52 -5.83 7.09
CA THR A 316 -18.63 -5.73 6.13
C THR A 316 -18.15 -5.40 4.71
N GLY A 317 -16.99 -4.77 4.61
CA GLY A 317 -16.45 -4.17 3.39
C GLY A 317 -16.84 -2.71 3.17
N GLU A 318 -17.61 -2.13 4.09
CA GLU A 318 -17.81 -0.67 4.13
C GLU A 318 -16.55 0.01 4.67
N LEU A 319 -16.16 1.15 4.09
CA LEU A 319 -15.10 2.00 4.63
C LEU A 319 -15.58 2.63 5.94
N GLY A 320 -14.93 2.30 7.07
CA GLY A 320 -15.27 2.94 8.33
C GLY A 320 -14.48 2.43 9.53
N LEU A 321 -14.85 2.91 10.72
CA LEU A 321 -14.32 2.46 12.00
C LEU A 321 -15.50 2.06 12.88
N ARG A 322 -16.00 0.82 12.71
CA ARG A 322 -17.15 0.30 13.47
C ARG A 322 -16.76 -0.97 14.20
N ASP A 323 -16.89 -0.97 15.51
CA ASP A 323 -16.68 -2.12 16.41
C ASP A 323 -17.90 -3.05 16.43
N GLY A 324 -17.76 -4.22 17.05
CA GLY A 324 -18.85 -5.17 17.25
C GLY A 324 -18.55 -6.57 16.73
N ASN A 325 -19.58 -7.34 16.41
CA ASN A 325 -19.39 -8.68 15.82
C ASN A 325 -18.58 -8.59 14.52
N VAL A 326 -17.71 -9.57 14.27
CA VAL A 326 -16.82 -9.60 13.09
C VAL A 326 -17.54 -9.38 11.75
N ARG A 327 -18.78 -9.85 11.57
CA ARG A 327 -19.55 -9.68 10.32
C ARG A 327 -20.21 -8.31 10.19
N LEU A 328 -20.29 -7.53 11.27
CA LEU A 328 -20.89 -6.18 11.30
C LEU A 328 -19.85 -5.06 11.46
N ALA A 329 -18.64 -5.39 11.93
CA ALA A 329 -17.54 -4.46 12.02
C ALA A 329 -17.14 -3.91 10.64
N ALA A 330 -16.68 -2.67 10.59
CA ALA A 330 -16.19 -2.03 9.37
C ALA A 330 -14.75 -1.56 9.60
N PHE A 331 -13.88 -1.78 8.61
CA PHE A 331 -12.48 -1.35 8.60
C PHE A 331 -12.26 -0.28 7.53
N ALA A 332 -11.13 0.40 7.58
CA ALA A 332 -10.71 1.39 6.60
C ALA A 332 -9.27 1.08 6.17
N GLN A 333 -9.18 0.15 5.20
CA GLN A 333 -7.93 -0.33 4.59
C GLN A 333 -6.96 -0.91 5.63
N PRO A 334 -7.23 -2.14 6.11
CA PRO A 334 -6.30 -2.82 7.00
C PRO A 334 -5.00 -3.15 6.25
N THR A 335 -3.85 -2.82 6.84
CA THR A 335 -2.52 -2.87 6.18
C THR A 335 -1.55 -3.87 6.80
N ALA A 336 -1.63 -4.10 8.10
CA ALA A 336 -0.75 -5.01 8.81
C ALA A 336 -1.49 -5.78 9.90
N LEU A 337 -0.99 -6.98 10.19
CA LEU A 337 -1.58 -7.92 11.13
C LEU A 337 -0.52 -8.45 12.09
N ALA A 338 -0.90 -8.68 13.33
CA ALA A 338 -0.11 -9.44 14.29
C ALA A 338 -1.04 -10.40 15.06
N ALA A 339 -0.74 -11.70 15.02
CA ALA A 339 -1.56 -12.71 15.68
C ALA A 339 -0.84 -13.29 16.88
N VAL A 340 -1.50 -13.30 18.05
CA VAL A 340 -0.98 -13.95 19.26
C VAL A 340 -2.12 -14.70 19.93
N GLN A 341 -1.94 -16.01 20.10
CA GLN A 341 -2.92 -16.92 20.68
C GLN A 341 -4.28 -16.81 19.96
N HIS A 342 -5.31 -16.30 20.65
CA HIS A 342 -6.67 -16.16 20.12
C HIS A 342 -7.04 -14.72 19.77
N MET A 343 -6.03 -13.89 19.55
CA MET A 343 -6.18 -12.46 19.32
C MET A 343 -5.43 -12.06 18.06
N LEU A 344 -6.13 -11.38 17.15
CA LEU A 344 -5.52 -10.74 15.99
C LEU A 344 -5.55 -9.24 16.20
N TYR A 345 -4.39 -8.59 16.07
CA TYR A 345 -4.26 -7.14 16.02
C TYR A 345 -4.21 -6.69 14.57
N VAL A 346 -4.86 -5.57 14.28
CA VAL A 346 -5.03 -5.03 12.94
C VAL A 346 -4.58 -3.58 12.95
N CYS A 347 -3.67 -3.24 12.05
CA CYS A 347 -3.38 -1.87 11.69
C CYS A 347 -4.40 -1.42 10.64
N ASP A 348 -5.27 -0.49 11.00
CA ASP A 348 -6.37 -0.01 10.15
C ASP A 348 -6.02 1.41 9.66
N ALA A 349 -5.34 1.47 8.51
CA ALA A 349 -4.49 2.60 8.19
C ALA A 349 -5.27 3.86 7.82
N LEU A 350 -6.33 3.76 7.02
CA LEU A 350 -7.12 4.93 6.62
C LEU A 350 -7.98 5.47 7.77
N SER A 351 -8.27 4.66 8.81
CA SER A 351 -8.89 5.11 10.06
C SER A 351 -7.89 5.61 11.09
N SER A 352 -6.59 5.56 10.78
CA SER A 352 -5.50 5.87 11.73
C SER A 352 -5.66 5.16 13.07
N ALA A 353 -6.05 3.88 13.00
CA ALA A 353 -6.44 3.10 14.15
C ALA A 353 -5.65 1.79 14.28
N VAL A 354 -5.59 1.30 15.51
CA VAL A 354 -5.16 -0.07 15.81
C VAL A 354 -6.33 -0.79 16.47
N ARG A 355 -6.64 -1.99 15.98
CA ARG A 355 -7.84 -2.74 16.35
C ARG A 355 -7.47 -4.14 16.79
N SER A 356 -8.37 -4.79 17.53
CA SER A 356 -8.25 -6.18 17.91
C SER A 356 -9.46 -6.98 17.44
N VAL A 357 -9.25 -8.24 17.07
CA VAL A 357 -10.29 -9.19 16.66
C VAL A 357 -10.17 -10.45 17.51
N GLN A 358 -11.10 -10.61 18.45
CA GLN A 358 -11.15 -11.78 19.33
C GLN A 358 -11.61 -13.00 18.56
N LEU A 359 -10.70 -13.94 18.37
CA LEU A 359 -10.92 -15.03 17.42
C LEU A 359 -11.95 -16.06 17.91
N ARG A 360 -12.19 -16.16 19.22
CA ARG A 360 -13.17 -17.09 19.80
C ARG A 360 -14.55 -16.47 19.98
N THR A 361 -14.61 -15.22 20.44
CA THR A 361 -15.88 -14.52 20.70
C THR A 361 -16.37 -13.74 19.49
N GLU A 362 -15.54 -13.63 18.45
CA GLU A 362 -15.84 -12.95 17.19
C GLU A 362 -16.27 -11.49 17.39
N VAL A 363 -15.49 -10.77 18.19
CA VAL A 363 -15.68 -9.34 18.47
C VAL A 363 -14.47 -8.54 17.99
N VAL A 364 -14.74 -7.47 17.25
CA VAL A 364 -13.78 -6.43 16.88
C VAL A 364 -13.89 -5.25 17.84
N GLN A 365 -12.75 -4.77 18.33
CA GLN A 365 -12.66 -3.60 19.19
C GLN A 365 -11.56 -2.66 18.71
N THR A 366 -11.82 -1.36 18.78
CA THR A 366 -10.81 -0.33 18.50
C THR A 366 -9.98 -0.10 19.76
N LEU A 367 -8.66 -0.21 19.63
CA LEU A 367 -7.72 -0.01 20.74
C LEU A 367 -7.22 1.44 20.80
N VAL A 368 -6.94 2.04 19.64
CA VAL A 368 -6.50 3.43 19.47
C VAL A 368 -7.05 3.93 18.14
N GLY A 369 -7.35 5.23 18.04
CA GLY A 369 -7.92 5.88 16.85
C GLY A 369 -9.41 6.18 17.01
N GLN A 370 -9.87 7.27 16.41
CA GLN A 370 -11.27 7.73 16.54
C GLN A 370 -12.03 7.80 15.22
N GLY A 371 -11.35 7.76 14.08
CA GLY A 371 -12.02 7.63 12.80
C GLY A 371 -11.18 8.07 11.61
N PRO A 372 -11.71 7.91 10.39
CA PRO A 372 -10.97 8.18 9.15
C PRO A 372 -10.54 9.63 8.91
N TRP A 373 -11.02 10.58 9.70
CA TRP A 373 -10.65 11.99 9.65
C TRP A 373 -10.11 12.51 10.99
N GLU A 374 -9.88 11.60 11.95
CA GLU A 374 -9.44 11.92 13.31
C GLU A 374 -8.06 11.33 13.58
N PHE A 375 -7.07 11.86 12.88
CA PHE A 375 -5.65 11.50 13.00
C PHE A 375 -4.85 12.58 13.74
N GLY A 376 -3.60 12.28 14.08
CA GLY A 376 -2.69 13.22 14.76
C GLY A 376 -1.45 12.53 15.33
N ASP A 377 -0.66 13.26 16.09
CA ASP A 377 0.61 12.84 16.71
C ASP A 377 0.52 13.04 18.23
N ALA A 378 -0.21 12.17 18.94
CA ALA A 378 -0.45 12.33 20.38
C ALA A 378 -0.35 11.01 21.14
N ASP A 379 0.48 11.01 22.18
CA ASP A 379 0.61 9.90 23.13
C ASP A 379 -0.49 9.93 24.22
N GLY A 380 -0.46 8.92 25.08
CA GLY A 380 -1.26 8.84 26.30
C GLY A 380 -2.38 7.80 26.23
N PRO A 381 -3.47 8.00 27.02
CA PRO A 381 -4.58 7.08 27.07
C PRO A 381 -5.15 6.77 25.70
N ARG A 382 -5.52 5.50 25.48
CA ARG A 382 -6.07 4.96 24.22
C ARG A 382 -7.17 5.81 23.59
N GLY A 383 -8.03 6.41 24.41
CA GLY A 383 -9.13 7.26 23.95
C GLY A 383 -8.68 8.62 23.41
N THR A 384 -7.54 9.17 23.86
CA THR A 384 -7.04 10.49 23.45
C THR A 384 -5.83 10.43 22.54
N ALA A 385 -5.10 9.31 22.57
CA ALA A 385 -3.97 9.06 21.70
C ALA A 385 -4.38 9.17 20.21
N ARG A 386 -3.44 9.58 19.38
CA ARG A 386 -3.63 9.77 17.94
C ARG A 386 -2.44 9.19 17.18
N LEU A 387 -2.78 8.54 16.07
CA LEU A 387 -1.85 8.05 15.05
C LEU A 387 -2.18 8.77 13.74
N GLN A 388 -1.31 8.66 12.74
CA GLN A 388 -1.57 9.10 11.39
C GLN A 388 -1.09 8.05 10.39
N HIS A 389 -2.03 7.42 9.68
CA HIS A 389 -1.76 6.44 8.63
C HIS A 389 -0.71 5.38 9.03
N PRO A 390 -0.90 4.64 10.15
CA PRO A 390 0.04 3.61 10.55
C PRO A 390 0.01 2.44 9.56
N LEU A 391 1.17 1.91 9.19
CA LEU A 391 1.29 0.86 8.18
C LEU A 391 1.80 -0.48 8.71
N GLY A 392 2.54 -0.48 9.81
CA GLY A 392 3.17 -1.69 10.35
C GLY A 392 2.85 -1.89 11.82
N ILE A 393 2.64 -3.14 12.21
CA ILE A 393 2.56 -3.56 13.61
C ILE A 393 3.35 -4.84 13.82
N ALA A 394 3.98 -4.98 14.99
CA ALA A 394 4.68 -6.20 15.36
C ALA A 394 4.69 -6.40 16.87
N MET A 395 4.80 -7.65 17.31
CA MET A 395 4.83 -8.00 18.73
C MET A 395 5.64 -9.27 18.95
N SER A 396 6.33 -9.36 20.08
CA SER A 396 6.92 -10.62 20.56
C SER A 396 5.85 -11.46 21.26
N ALA A 397 5.88 -12.78 21.09
CA ALA A 397 4.96 -13.69 21.80
C ALA A 397 5.08 -13.59 23.33
N ASP A 398 6.25 -13.17 23.83
CA ASP A 398 6.59 -13.17 25.26
C ASP A 398 6.27 -11.83 25.96
N ALA A 399 5.84 -10.81 25.21
CA ALA A 399 5.62 -9.47 25.76
C ALA A 399 4.25 -8.91 25.35
N PRO A 400 3.45 -8.37 26.29
CA PRO A 400 2.19 -7.71 25.98
C PRO A 400 2.42 -6.28 25.45
N LEU A 401 3.34 -6.10 24.51
CA LEU A 401 3.74 -4.82 23.95
C LEU A 401 3.66 -4.86 22.43
N LEU A 402 2.73 -4.09 21.87
CA LEU A 402 2.58 -3.94 20.42
C LEU A 402 3.41 -2.75 19.96
N TRP A 403 4.30 -2.99 18.98
CA TRP A 403 5.04 -1.95 18.28
C TRP A 403 4.25 -1.51 17.06
N ILE A 404 4.22 -0.21 16.78
CA ILE A 404 3.44 0.38 15.69
C ILE A 404 4.33 1.35 14.91
N ALA A 405 4.41 1.16 13.60
CA ALA A 405 5.01 2.11 12.67
C ALA A 405 3.94 3.13 12.29
N ASP A 406 3.98 4.27 12.97
CA ASP A 406 3.06 5.40 12.78
C ASP A 406 3.57 6.25 11.61
N SER A 407 3.30 5.76 10.40
CA SER A 407 4.00 6.13 9.17
C SER A 407 3.77 7.56 8.72
N GLY A 408 2.59 8.13 8.97
CA GLY A 408 2.29 9.53 8.69
C GLY A 408 3.06 10.47 9.61
N ASN A 409 3.22 10.09 10.88
CA ASN A 409 4.00 10.88 11.83
C ASN A 409 5.51 10.61 11.75
N GLY A 410 5.95 9.53 11.10
CA GLY A 410 7.36 9.16 11.04
C GLY A 410 7.89 8.80 12.43
N THR A 411 7.11 8.07 13.22
CA THR A 411 7.46 7.69 14.59
C THR A 411 7.28 6.19 14.81
N LEU A 412 8.11 5.61 15.68
CA LEU A 412 7.87 4.28 16.23
C LEU A 412 7.09 4.46 17.55
N ARG A 413 5.96 3.75 17.68
CA ARG A 413 5.13 3.78 18.89
C ARG A 413 5.09 2.42 19.56
N THR A 414 4.73 2.44 20.83
CA THR A 414 4.39 1.24 21.59
C THR A 414 3.01 1.39 22.21
N LEU A 415 2.27 0.27 22.27
CA LEU A 415 1.00 0.15 22.97
C LEU A 415 1.06 -1.06 23.89
N ARG A 416 1.06 -0.83 25.20
CA ARG A 416 0.99 -1.93 26.17
C ARG A 416 -0.43 -2.48 26.23
N LEU A 417 -0.56 -3.79 26.01
CA LEU A 417 -1.81 -4.52 26.00
C LEU A 417 -2.30 -4.76 27.44
N GLY A 418 -3.63 -4.86 27.63
CA GLY A 418 -4.23 -5.03 28.97
C GLY A 418 -4.44 -3.74 29.76
N GLY A 419 -4.62 -2.60 29.08
CA GLY A 419 -4.96 -1.31 29.72
C GLY A 419 -3.86 -0.26 29.73
N GLY A 420 -2.75 -0.49 29.01
CA GLY A 420 -1.69 0.50 28.85
C GLY A 420 -1.99 1.58 27.80
N GLU A 421 -1.13 2.58 27.81
CA GLU A 421 -1.19 3.78 26.96
C GLU A 421 -0.37 3.63 25.68
N LEU A 422 -0.64 4.50 24.70
CA LEU A 422 0.22 4.68 23.54
C LEU A 422 1.38 5.60 23.92
N ALA A 423 2.60 5.23 23.56
CA ALA A 423 3.80 6.04 23.81
C ALA A 423 4.74 6.04 22.61
N THR A 424 5.39 7.18 22.38
CA THR A 424 6.47 7.33 21.40
C THR A 424 7.75 6.70 21.93
N VAL A 425 8.44 5.99 21.04
CA VAL A 425 9.80 5.54 21.28
C VAL A 425 10.74 6.69 20.93
N GLU A 426 11.58 7.09 21.88
CA GLU A 426 12.58 8.13 21.63
C GLU A 426 13.62 7.60 20.63
N LEU A 427 13.74 8.31 19.49
CA LEU A 427 14.68 7.99 18.42
C LEU A 427 15.50 9.24 18.09
N PRO A 428 16.74 9.08 17.58
CA PRO A 428 17.60 10.23 17.25
C PRO A 428 17.04 11.08 16.08
N ARG A 429 16.12 10.53 15.29
CA ARG A 429 15.41 11.22 14.20
C ARG A 429 14.01 10.65 14.01
N ARG A 430 13.15 11.42 13.34
CA ARG A 430 11.92 10.86 12.76
C ARG A 430 12.28 9.84 11.68
N LEU A 431 11.42 8.85 11.55
CA LEU A 431 11.51 7.79 10.56
C LEU A 431 10.97 8.25 9.21
N HIS A 432 11.60 7.78 8.13
CA HIS A 432 11.21 8.10 6.76
C HIS A 432 10.31 7.01 6.18
N GLY A 433 9.00 7.23 6.30
CA GLY A 433 7.98 6.30 5.81
C GLY A 433 8.12 4.87 6.35
N PRO A 434 8.18 4.67 7.68
CA PRO A 434 8.28 3.33 8.25
C PRO A 434 7.02 2.54 7.87
N ALA A 435 7.18 1.43 7.15
CA ALA A 435 6.07 0.71 6.52
C ALA A 435 5.82 -0.66 7.14
N GLY A 436 6.87 -1.34 7.61
CA GLY A 436 6.76 -2.68 8.18
C GLY A 436 7.67 -2.85 9.39
N LEU A 437 7.26 -3.74 10.29
CA LEU A 437 7.95 -4.05 11.54
C LEU A 437 8.07 -5.57 11.72
N ALA A 438 9.16 -6.01 12.34
CA ALA A 438 9.29 -7.35 12.90
C ALA A 438 10.03 -7.30 14.24
N VAL A 439 9.71 -8.20 15.16
CA VAL A 439 10.40 -8.31 16.45
C VAL A 439 11.10 -9.66 16.52
N ALA A 440 12.42 -9.67 16.62
CA ALA A 440 13.22 -10.87 16.80
C ALA A 440 14.63 -10.54 17.32
N GLY A 441 15.24 -11.46 18.05
CA GLY A 441 16.65 -11.32 18.49
C GLY A 441 16.89 -10.11 19.40
N GLY A 442 15.90 -9.71 20.20
CA GLY A 442 15.99 -8.54 21.09
C GLY A 442 15.91 -7.18 20.37
N ALA A 443 15.54 -7.17 19.09
CA ALA A 443 15.43 -5.96 18.29
C ALA A 443 14.07 -5.82 17.61
N VAL A 444 13.72 -4.57 17.29
CA VAL A 444 12.68 -4.23 16.33
C VAL A 444 13.36 -3.91 15.00
N TRP A 445 13.04 -4.70 13.98
CA TRP A 445 13.46 -4.46 12.60
C TRP A 445 12.42 -3.59 11.92
N ILE A 446 12.87 -2.54 11.25
CA ILE A 446 12.00 -1.51 10.67
C ILE A 446 12.32 -1.38 9.18
N ALA A 447 11.31 -1.53 8.34
CA ALA A 447 11.42 -1.18 6.92
C ALA A 447 11.07 0.29 6.72
N GLU A 448 12.07 1.13 6.41
CA GLU A 448 11.88 2.53 6.04
C GLU A 448 11.75 2.66 4.52
N ALA A 449 10.50 2.60 4.03
CA ALA A 449 10.24 2.57 2.60
C ALA A 449 10.76 3.82 1.89
N ASP A 450 10.53 5.02 2.44
CA ASP A 450 10.88 6.26 1.75
C ASP A 450 12.39 6.52 1.72
N ALA A 451 13.14 5.91 2.64
CA ALA A 451 14.61 5.97 2.71
C ALA A 451 15.30 4.76 2.06
N HIS A 452 14.55 3.82 1.48
CA HIS A 452 15.11 2.64 0.81
C HIS A 452 16.00 1.79 1.73
N GLY A 453 15.64 1.68 3.01
CA GLY A 453 16.53 1.11 4.03
C GLY A 453 15.82 0.22 5.05
N ILE A 454 16.61 -0.58 5.75
CA ILE A 454 16.18 -1.34 6.92
C ILE A 454 16.94 -0.81 8.13
N LEU A 455 16.23 -0.61 9.23
CA LEU A 455 16.82 -0.24 10.52
C LEU A 455 16.69 -1.38 11.53
N ARG A 456 17.62 -1.40 12.49
CA ARG A 456 17.58 -2.22 13.69
C ARG A 456 17.51 -1.29 14.89
N TYR A 457 16.41 -1.38 15.64
CA TYR A 457 16.26 -0.76 16.96
C TYR A 457 16.48 -1.82 18.03
N ASP A 458 17.55 -1.68 18.82
CA ASP A 458 17.87 -2.58 19.92
C ASP A 458 17.01 -2.26 21.15
N ILE A 459 16.20 -3.22 21.61
CA ILE A 459 15.20 -2.96 22.65
C ILE A 459 15.86 -2.73 24.02
N ALA A 460 17.03 -3.31 24.27
CA ALA A 460 17.70 -3.24 25.57
C ALA A 460 18.50 -1.95 25.73
N SER A 461 19.25 -1.55 24.70
CA SER A 461 20.08 -0.34 24.71
C SER A 461 19.34 0.92 24.25
N GLY A 462 18.27 0.78 23.47
CA GLY A 462 17.58 1.90 22.83
C GLY A 462 18.32 2.45 21.61
N GLU A 463 19.37 1.77 21.13
CA GLU A 463 20.14 2.21 19.97
C GLU A 463 19.41 1.90 18.65
N LEU A 464 19.37 2.89 17.77
CA LEU A 464 18.89 2.75 16.39
C LEU A 464 20.09 2.76 15.44
N GLY A 465 20.17 1.77 14.55
CA GLY A 465 21.21 1.71 13.52
C GLY A 465 20.69 1.22 12.18
N ASP A 466 21.36 1.62 11.11
CA ASP A 466 21.10 1.13 9.76
C ASP A 466 21.60 -0.31 9.58
N VAL A 467 20.88 -1.09 8.77
CA VAL A 467 21.28 -2.43 8.34
C VAL A 467 21.72 -2.31 6.88
N PRO A 468 23.02 -2.49 6.57
CA PRO A 468 23.57 -2.28 5.23
C PRO A 468 23.20 -3.45 4.31
N VAL A 469 21.95 -3.47 3.84
CA VAL A 469 21.44 -4.57 3.03
C VAL A 469 22.04 -4.52 1.63
N GLY A 470 22.89 -5.49 1.32
CA GLY A 470 23.49 -5.62 -0.01
C GLY A 470 24.56 -4.57 -0.35
N GLU A 471 25.06 -3.83 0.64
CA GLU A 471 26.22 -2.92 0.50
C GLU A 471 27.57 -3.64 0.65
#